data_AF-A0A258QNS7-F1
#
_entry.id   AF-A0A258QNS7-F1
#
_cell.length_a   1.000
_cell.length_b   1.000
_cell.length_c   1.000
_cell.angle_alpha   90.00
_cell.angle_beta   90.00
_cell.angle_gamma   90.00
#
_symmetry.space_group_name_H-M   'P 1'
#
loop_
_entity.id
_entity.type
_entity.pdbx_description
1 polymer ?
#
loop_
_entity_poly.entity_id
_entity_poly.type
_entity_poly.pdbx_seq_one_letter_code
_entity_poly.pdbx_strand_id
1 'polypeptide(L)'
;MSNSPTPTAPTPAKAPWVLRHLSIMTLAEGTTLIALVLIAVPLKYWAGLPIAVKILGPIHGAFFVWAVLVIITAAAQKHLSIGKAAQVFVAALIPFGGLWSHRLIDREIALKTPKKP
;
A
#
# COMPACT_ATOMS: atom_id res chain seq x y z
N MET A 1 -40.85 18.47 -31.17
CA MET A 1 -40.31 17.54 -30.15
C MET A 1 -38.78 17.60 -30.20
N SER A 2 -38.15 18.34 -29.29
CA SER A 2 -36.69 18.37 -29.13
C SER A 2 -36.37 17.92 -27.70
N ASN A 3 -36.09 16.63 -27.54
CA ASN A 3 -35.57 16.10 -26.28
C ASN A 3 -34.04 16.12 -26.40
N SER A 4 -33.43 17.27 -26.10
CA SER A 4 -31.99 17.33 -25.91
C SER A 4 -31.66 16.63 -24.58
N PRO A 5 -30.79 15.61 -24.54
CA PRO A 5 -30.42 14.97 -23.29
C PRO A 5 -29.72 15.99 -22.38
N THR A 6 -30.27 16.18 -21.19
CA THR A 6 -29.70 16.98 -20.11
C THR A 6 -28.28 16.50 -19.82
N PRO A 7 -27.26 17.39 -19.76
CA PRO A 7 -25.91 17.02 -19.33
C PRO A 7 -25.98 16.46 -17.90
N THR A 8 -25.79 15.15 -17.75
CA THR A 8 -25.73 14.51 -16.44
C THR A 8 -24.47 14.99 -15.74
N ALA A 9 -24.63 15.55 -14.54
CA ALA A 9 -23.53 16.07 -13.75
C ALA A 9 -22.42 14.99 -13.58
N PRO A 10 -21.13 15.36 -13.65
CA PRO A 10 -20.05 14.41 -13.46
C PRO A 10 -20.19 13.74 -12.09
N THR A 11 -20.30 12.41 -12.09
CA THR A 11 -20.32 11.60 -10.87
C THR A 11 -19.03 11.89 -10.08
N PRO A 12 -19.09 12.11 -8.75
CA PRO A 12 -17.89 12.36 -7.97
C PRO A 12 -16.93 11.19 -8.13
N ALA A 13 -15.75 11.47 -8.72
CA ALA A 13 -14.73 10.47 -8.97
C ALA A 13 -14.26 9.87 -7.64
N LYS A 14 -14.74 8.67 -7.32
CA LYS A 14 -14.24 7.90 -6.18
C LYS A 14 -12.81 7.45 -6.50
N ALA A 15 -11.94 7.48 -5.50
CA ALA A 15 -10.58 6.96 -5.64
C ALA A 15 -10.61 5.53 -6.21
N PRO A 16 -9.73 5.21 -7.17
CA PRO A 16 -9.60 3.85 -7.70
C PRO A 16 -9.46 2.84 -6.56
N TRP A 17 -10.24 1.76 -6.60
CA TRP A 17 -10.22 0.71 -5.58
C TRP A 17 -8.80 0.16 -5.34
N VAL A 18 -7.99 0.11 -6.40
CA VAL A 18 -6.59 -0.32 -6.38
C VAL A 18 -5.73 0.53 -5.44
N LEU A 19 -5.93 1.86 -5.42
CA LEU A 19 -5.14 2.74 -4.54
C LEU A 19 -5.52 2.55 -3.07
N ARG A 20 -6.81 2.37 -2.79
CA ARG A 20 -7.28 2.10 -1.41
C ARG A 20 -6.74 0.75 -0.92
N HIS A 21 -6.77 -0.26 -1.77
CA HIS A 21 -6.20 -1.57 -1.49
C HIS A 21 -4.70 -1.49 -1.25
N LEU A 22 -3.98 -0.75 -2.10
CA LEU A 22 -2.54 -0.52 -1.94
C LEU A 22 -2.20 0.15 -0.60
N SER A 23 -2.96 1.17 -0.20
CA SER A 23 -2.76 1.86 1.09
C SER A 23 -2.85 0.87 2.26
N ILE A 24 -3.91 0.06 2.32
CA ILE A 24 -4.10 -0.96 3.36
C ILE A 24 -2.97 -2.00 3.34
N MET A 25 -2.57 -2.46 2.16
CA MET A 25 -1.49 -3.45 2.03
C MET A 25 -0.14 -2.89 2.52
N THR A 26 0.21 -1.65 2.18
CA THR A 26 1.45 -1.02 2.66
C THR A 26 1.50 -0.86 4.18
N LEU A 27 0.34 -0.67 4.83
CA LEU A 27 0.25 -0.60 6.29
C LEU A 27 0.40 -1.99 6.92
N ALA A 28 -0.26 -3.00 6.36
CA ALA A 28 -0.17 -4.39 6.84
C ALA A 28 1.26 -4.92 6.70
N GLU A 29 1.84 -4.78 5.51
CA GLU A 29 3.20 -5.20 5.18
C GLU A 29 4.22 -4.50 6.09
N GLY A 30 4.15 -3.17 6.22
CA GLY A 30 5.00 -2.41 7.14
C GLY A 30 4.86 -2.85 8.61
N THR A 31 3.65 -3.13 9.07
CA THR A 31 3.41 -3.63 10.44
C THR A 31 4.03 -5.01 10.65
N THR A 32 3.91 -5.91 9.67
CA THR A 32 4.52 -7.25 9.74
C THR A 32 6.05 -7.19 9.72
N LEU A 33 6.65 -6.28 8.95
CA LEU A 33 8.10 -6.07 8.93
C LEU A 33 8.61 -5.53 10.27
N ILE A 34 7.89 -4.56 10.85
CA ILE A 34 8.22 -4.03 12.18
C ILE A 34 8.14 -5.14 13.24
N ALA A 35 7.08 -5.96 13.22
CA ALA A 35 6.96 -7.09 14.15
C ALA A 35 8.07 -8.13 13.94
N LEU A 36 8.45 -8.42 12.69
CA LEU A 36 9.55 -9.32 12.38
C LEU A 36 10.88 -8.81 12.96
N VAL A 37 11.21 -7.54 12.71
CA VAL A 37 12.51 -6.95 13.07
C VAL A 37 12.60 -6.58 14.55
N LEU A 38 11.54 -6.05 15.15
CA LEU A 38 11.57 -5.58 16.54
C LEU A 38 11.16 -6.65 17.56
N ILE A 39 10.44 -7.70 17.15
CA ILE A 39 9.99 -8.75 18.06
C ILE A 39 10.66 -10.07 17.72
N ALA A 40 10.49 -10.58 16.49
CA ALA A 40 10.96 -11.92 16.16
C ALA A 40 12.49 -12.04 16.17
N VAL A 41 13.21 -11.03 15.68
CA VAL A 41 14.68 -11.02 15.67
C VAL A 41 15.27 -10.93 17.09
N PRO A 42 14.85 -10.00 17.97
CA PRO A 42 15.31 -9.98 19.36
C PRO A 42 14.96 -11.27 20.11
N LEU A 43 13.75 -11.81 19.92
CA LEU A 43 13.36 -13.06 20.56
C LEU A 43 14.24 -14.25 20.12
N LYS A 44 14.60 -14.31 18.83
CA LYS A 44 15.53 -15.31 18.30
C LYS A 44 16.90 -15.21 18.98
N TYR A 45 17.45 -14.02 19.14
CA TYR A 45 18.81 -13.84 19.68
C TYR A 45 18.88 -13.84 21.21
N TRP A 46 17.88 -13.31 21.91
CA TRP A 46 17.88 -13.19 23.37
C TRP A 46 17.26 -14.39 24.08
N ALA A 47 16.19 -14.97 23.53
CA ALA A 47 15.50 -16.12 24.12
C ALA A 47 15.83 -17.45 23.42
N GLY A 48 16.63 -17.43 22.34
CA GLY A 48 16.96 -18.63 21.57
C GLY A 48 15.77 -19.29 20.88
N LEU A 49 14.64 -18.57 20.72
CA LEU A 49 13.40 -19.10 20.16
C LEU A 49 13.21 -18.65 18.70
N PRO A 50 13.64 -19.44 17.70
CA PRO A 50 13.51 -19.07 16.29
C PRO A 50 12.08 -19.20 15.75
N ILE A 51 11.13 -19.71 16.54
CA ILE A 51 9.74 -19.97 16.14
C ILE A 51 9.06 -18.69 15.61
N ALA A 52 9.29 -17.55 16.24
CA ALA A 52 8.68 -16.28 15.82
C ALA A 52 9.15 -15.86 14.43
N VAL A 53 10.44 -16.03 14.11
CA VAL A 53 10.98 -15.70 12.76
C VAL A 53 10.45 -16.68 11.72
N LYS A 54 10.33 -17.97 12.07
CA LYS A 54 9.80 -19.01 11.17
C LYS A 54 8.32 -18.78 10.82
N ILE A 55 7.55 -18.12 11.67
CA ILE A 55 6.14 -17.79 11.43
C ILE A 55 6.03 -16.42 10.75
N LEU A 56 6.62 -15.38 11.33
CA LEU A 56 6.49 -14.01 10.81
C LEU A 56 7.20 -13.82 9.46
N GLY A 57 8.28 -14.55 9.19
CA GLY A 57 9.04 -14.45 7.94
C GLY A 57 8.16 -14.77 6.72
N PRO A 58 7.56 -15.97 6.64
CA PRO A 58 6.62 -16.31 5.57
C PRO A 58 5.39 -15.39 5.50
N ILE A 59 4.84 -14.98 6.64
CA ILE A 59 3.70 -14.05 6.68
C ILE A 59 4.07 -12.71 6.02
N HIS A 60 5.18 -12.11 6.45
CA HIS A 60 5.67 -10.86 5.87
C HIS A 60 6.00 -11.03 4.39
N GLY A 61 6.68 -12.11 4.01
CA GLY A 61 7.00 -12.40 2.61
C GLY A 61 5.76 -12.50 1.71
N ALA A 62 4.68 -13.12 2.20
CA ALA A 62 3.41 -13.19 1.48
C ALA A 62 2.78 -11.80 1.29
N PHE A 63 2.75 -10.97 2.34
CA PHE A 63 2.28 -9.59 2.25
C PHE A 63 3.14 -8.73 1.31
N PHE A 64 4.46 -8.91 1.34
CA PHE A 64 5.40 -8.22 0.47
C PHE A 64 5.15 -8.54 -1.01
N VAL A 65 5.08 -9.83 -1.37
CA VAL A 65 4.79 -10.25 -2.75
C VAL A 65 3.44 -9.69 -3.21
N TRP A 66 2.42 -9.78 -2.37
CA TRP A 66 1.11 -9.23 -2.68
C TRP A 66 1.14 -7.71 -2.89
N ALA A 67 1.82 -6.97 -2.01
CA ALA A 67 1.99 -5.53 -2.16
C ALA A 67 2.70 -5.17 -3.47
N VAL A 68 3.75 -5.91 -3.85
CA VAL A 68 4.45 -5.73 -5.14
C VAL A 68 3.50 -5.92 -6.33
N LEU A 69 2.65 -6.95 -6.32
CA LEU A 69 1.66 -7.16 -7.39
C LEU A 69 0.68 -5.98 -7.50
N VAL A 70 0.23 -5.43 -6.36
CA VAL A 70 -0.65 -4.27 -6.33
C VAL A 70 0.07 -3.00 -6.81
N ILE A 71 1.34 -2.80 -6.45
CA ILE A 71 2.18 -1.69 -6.95
C ILE A 71 2.31 -1.75 -8.47
N ILE A 72 2.61 -2.94 -9.02
CA ILE A 72 2.74 -3.15 -10.46
C ILE A 72 1.40 -2.87 -11.15
N THR A 73 0.29 -3.36 -10.59
CA THR A 73 -1.06 -3.11 -11.13
C THR A 73 -1.40 -1.63 -11.14
N ALA A 74 -1.12 -0.91 -10.04
CA ALA A 74 -1.35 0.53 -9.93
C ALA A 74 -0.49 1.33 -10.92
N ALA A 75 0.75 0.93 -11.15
CA ALA A 75 1.63 1.54 -12.14
C ALA A 75 1.15 1.26 -13.58
N ALA A 76 0.77 0.01 -13.89
CA ALA A 76 0.26 -0.40 -15.19
C ALA A 76 -1.05 0.33 -15.57
N GLN A 77 -1.94 0.54 -14.60
CA GLN A 77 -3.17 1.30 -14.76
C GLN A 77 -2.95 2.82 -14.77
N LYS A 78 -1.70 3.30 -14.74
CA LYS A 78 -1.33 4.72 -14.66
C LYS A 78 -1.96 5.46 -13.47
N HIS A 79 -2.32 4.73 -12.41
CA HIS A 79 -2.76 5.33 -11.16
C HIS A 79 -1.57 5.84 -10.35
N LEU A 80 -0.38 5.26 -10.53
CA LEU A 80 0.84 5.69 -9.88
C LEU A 80 1.94 5.93 -10.92
N SER A 81 2.74 6.99 -10.76
CA SER A 81 3.92 7.18 -11.61
C SER A 81 4.99 6.15 -11.26
N ILE A 82 5.83 5.79 -12.24
CA ILE A 82 6.92 4.82 -12.06
C ILE A 82 7.85 5.22 -10.90
N GLY A 83 8.17 6.52 -10.78
CA GLY A 83 8.98 7.04 -9.67
C GLY A 83 8.34 6.82 -8.29
N LYS A 84 7.03 7.05 -8.17
CA LYS A 84 6.30 6.81 -6.90
C LYS A 84 6.17 5.31 -6.60
N ALA A 85 5.95 4.49 -7.62
CA ALA A 85 5.94 3.04 -7.47
C ALA A 85 7.29 2.52 -6.95
N ALA A 86 8.40 3.03 -7.49
CA ALA A 86 9.74 2.71 -7.02
C ALA A 86 9.98 3.19 -5.57
N GLN A 87 9.54 4.39 -5.21
CA GLN A 87 9.63 4.89 -3.83
C GLN A 87 8.87 3.98 -2.84
N VAL A 88 7.65 3.57 -3.18
CA VAL A 88 6.83 2.69 -2.35
C VAL A 88 7.46 1.31 -2.20
N PHE A 89 8.04 0.77 -3.29
CA PHE A 89 8.77 -0.49 -3.28
C PHE A 89 10.02 -0.44 -2.40
N VAL A 90 10.86 0.58 -2.56
CA VAL A 90 12.09 0.73 -1.74
C VAL A 90 11.73 0.92 -0.27
N ALA A 91 10.69 1.71 0.02
CA ALA A 91 10.21 1.92 1.38
C ALA A 91 9.65 0.63 2.02
N ALA A 92 9.09 -0.31 1.25
CA ALA A 92 8.65 -1.61 1.77
C ALA A 92 9.82 -2.46 2.32
N LEU A 93 11.05 -2.25 1.85
CA LEU A 93 12.24 -2.98 2.31
C LEU A 93 12.83 -2.44 3.62
N ILE A 94 12.46 -1.22 4.00
CA ILE A 94 13.03 -0.52 5.15
C ILE A 94 12.04 -0.62 6.32
N PRO A 95 12.46 -1.01 7.54
CA PRO A 95 11.59 -0.95 8.70
C PRO A 95 11.04 0.48 8.85
N PHE A 96 9.75 0.62 9.15
CA PHE A 96 8.98 1.87 9.13
C PHE A 96 8.72 2.50 7.75
N GLY A 97 9.34 2.03 6.67
CA GLY A 97 9.08 2.58 5.34
C GLY A 97 7.66 2.29 4.84
N GLY A 98 7.01 1.20 5.27
CA GLY A 98 5.58 0.96 5.01
C GLY A 98 4.65 2.07 5.53
N LEU A 99 4.97 2.70 6.67
CA LEU A 99 4.23 3.86 7.20
C LEU A 99 4.39 5.11 6.32
N TRP A 100 5.58 5.28 5.74
CA TRP A 100 5.83 6.35 4.78
C TRP A 100 5.10 6.09 3.46
N SER A 101 5.17 4.86 2.94
CA SER A 101 4.43 4.41 1.76
C SER A 101 2.93 4.67 1.90
N HIS A 102 2.33 4.31 3.04
CA HIS A 102 0.92 4.59 3.33
C HIS A 102 0.60 6.09 3.17
N ARG A 103 1.41 6.98 3.78
CA ARG A 103 1.23 8.43 3.66
C ARG A 103 1.38 8.92 2.21
N LEU A 104 2.29 8.35 1.43
CA LEU A 104 2.46 8.69 0.01
C LEU A 104 1.23 8.28 -0.81
N ILE A 105 0.69 7.08 -0.59
CA ILE A 105 -0.49 6.57 -1.29
C ILE A 105 -1.75 7.35 -0.89
N ASP A 106 -1.93 7.67 0.39
CA ASP A 106 -3.06 8.49 0.84
C ASP A 106 -3.07 9.89 0.22
N ARG A 107 -1.88 10.49 0.03
CA ARG A 107 -1.76 11.75 -0.70
C ARG A 107 -2.16 11.59 -2.16
N GLU A 108 -1.79 10.47 -2.80
CA GLU A 108 -2.21 10.17 -4.18
C GLU A 108 -3.72 9.98 -4.30
N ILE A 109 -4.33 9.32 -3.30
CA ILE A 109 -5.79 9.17 -3.18
C ILE A 109 -6.47 10.53 -3.05
N ALA A 110 -5.94 11.41 -2.18
CA ALA A 110 -6.47 12.74 -1.95
C ALA A 110 -6.36 13.64 -3.20
N LEU A 111 -5.28 13.53 -3.98
CA LEU A 111 -5.13 14.27 -5.23
C LEU A 111 -6.12 13.81 -6.32
N LYS A 112 -6.47 12.53 -6.32
CA LYS A 112 -7.41 11.94 -7.31
C LYS A 112 -8.87 11.99 -6.87
N THR A 113 -9.15 12.36 -5.61
CA THR A 113 -10.51 12.52 -5.10
C THR A 113 -10.80 14.02 -4.95
N PRO A 114 -11.65 14.62 -5.80
CA PRO A 114 -11.95 16.04 -5.71
C PRO A 114 -12.59 16.37 -4.34
N LYS A 115 -12.04 17.37 -3.65
CA LYS A 115 -12.62 17.91 -2.41
C LYS A 115 -13.95 18.56 -2.78
N LYS A 116 -15.05 18.07 -2.20
CA LYS A 116 -16.38 18.67 -2.37
C LYS A 116 -16.33 20.12 -1.84
N PRO A 117 -16.82 21.12 -2.61
CA PRO A 117 -16.93 22.49 -2.12
C PRO A 117 -17.88 22.58 -0.92
#